data_AF-A0A1I2NFJ3-F1
#
_entry.id   AF-A0A1I2NFJ3-F1
#
_cell.length_a   1.000
_cell.length_b   1.000
_cell.length_c   1.000
_cell.angle_alpha   90.00
_cell.angle_beta   90.00
_cell.angle_gamma   90.00
#
_symmetry.space_group_name_H-M   'P 1'
#
loop_
_entity.id
_entity.type
_entity.pdbx_description
1 polymer ?
#
loop_
_entity_poly.entity_id
_entity_poly.type
_entity_poly.pdbx_seq_one_letter_code
_entity_poly.pdbx_strand_id
1 'polypeptide(L)'
;MENVLTALMVLGAAYLGLRVFWFLRDLRWRITDPIGYYRARTESRIELRLYNALVKRGYRVVTQYPCGPYRIDIALPDYRLAIECDGRKYHSTPEQKRHDRRKDRYFRKNGWSIYGRRASKSTVSYQRLSRGLNGKSSR
;
A
#
# COMPACT_ATOMS: atom_id res chain seq x y z
N MET A 1 22.13 -1.83 42.67
CA MET A 1 22.30 -2.68 41.45
C MET A 1 21.00 -3.39 41.07
N GLU A 2 20.18 -3.82 42.04
CA GLU A 2 18.93 -4.55 41.79
C GLU A 2 17.91 -3.79 40.91
N ASN A 3 17.73 -2.48 41.12
CA ASN A 3 16.80 -1.67 40.32
C ASN A 3 17.18 -1.58 38.82
N VAL A 4 18.48 -1.68 38.50
CA VAL A 4 18.99 -1.58 37.13
C VAL A 4 18.74 -2.89 36.37
N LEU A 5 18.98 -4.03 37.02
CA LEU A 5 18.68 -5.35 36.46
C LEU A 5 17.19 -5.54 36.19
N THR A 6 16.33 -5.14 37.14
CA THR A 6 14.87 -5.19 36.97
C THR A 6 14.41 -4.30 35.82
N ALA A 7 14.95 -3.07 35.70
CA ALA A 7 14.62 -2.17 34.60
C ALA A 7 15.02 -2.76 33.23
N LEU A 8 16.20 -3.37 33.12
CA LEU A 8 16.68 -4.00 31.89
C LEU A 8 15.83 -5.21 31.49
N MET A 9 15.39 -6.03 32.45
CA MET A 9 14.50 -7.17 32.18
C MET A 9 13.12 -6.70 31.70
N VAL A 10 12.56 -5.66 32.31
CA VAL A 10 11.26 -5.09 31.90
C VAL A 10 11.34 -4.49 30.50
N LEU A 11 12.40 -3.74 30.19
CA LEU A 11 12.63 -3.17 28.86
C LEU A 11 12.85 -4.27 27.79
N GLY A 12 13.58 -5.33 28.14
CA GLY A 12 13.80 -6.49 27.27
C GLY A 12 12.51 -7.25 26.96
N ALA A 13 11.67 -7.48 27.98
CA ALA A 13 10.36 -8.12 27.82
C ALA A 13 9.40 -7.26 26.99
N ALA A 14 9.39 -5.94 27.20
CA ALA A 14 8.61 -5.01 26.38
C ALA A 14 9.07 -4.99 24.93
N TYR A 15 10.39 -4.99 24.68
CA TYR A 15 10.95 -5.04 23.33
C TYR A 15 10.63 -6.38 22.62
N LEU A 16 10.77 -7.51 23.32
CA LEU A 16 10.41 -8.83 22.79
C LEU A 16 8.91 -8.92 22.51
N GLY A 17 8.07 -8.40 23.42
CA GLY A 17 6.62 -8.32 23.24
C GLY A 17 6.22 -7.49 22.02
N LEU A 18 6.86 -6.33 21.82
CA LEU A 18 6.67 -5.53 20.61
C LEU A 18 7.12 -6.29 19.35
N ARG A 19 8.29 -6.94 19.37
CA ARG A 19 8.78 -7.76 18.25
C ARG A 19 7.82 -8.89 17.88
N VAL A 20 7.30 -9.62 18.88
CA VAL A 20 6.32 -10.70 18.69
C VAL A 20 5.00 -10.12 18.18
N PHE A 21 4.52 -9.00 18.72
CA PHE A 21 3.31 -8.32 18.23
C PHE A 21 3.43 -7.92 16.75
N TRP A 22 4.56 -7.30 16.36
CA TRP A 22 4.81 -6.94 14.97
C TRP A 22 4.94 -8.16 14.06
N PHE A 23 5.59 -9.23 14.54
CA PHE A 23 5.71 -10.50 13.82
C PHE A 23 4.36 -11.20 13.64
N LEU A 24 3.52 -11.27 14.68
CA LEU A 24 2.18 -11.87 14.60
C LEU A 24 1.24 -11.03 13.72
N ARG A 25 1.37 -9.70 13.76
CA ARG A 25 0.65 -8.80 12.84
C ARG A 25 1.06 -9.07 11.38
N ASP A 26 2.36 -9.24 11.13
CA ASP A 26 2.91 -9.56 9.80
C ASP A 26 2.49 -10.96 9.33
N LEU A 27 2.54 -11.96 10.22
CA LEU A 27 2.13 -13.34 9.95
C LEU A 27 0.64 -13.46 9.66
N ARG A 28 -0.20 -12.76 10.44
CA ARG A 28 -1.64 -12.63 10.16
C ARG A 28 -1.85 -12.11 8.75
N TRP A 29 -1.07 -11.13 8.30
CA TRP A 29 -1.20 -10.58 6.95
C TRP A 29 -0.63 -11.47 5.84
N ARG A 30 0.43 -12.25 6.07
CA ARG A 30 0.91 -13.22 5.06
C ARG A 30 -0.14 -14.31 4.74
N ILE A 31 -1.09 -14.53 5.66
CA ILE A 31 -2.24 -15.43 5.50
C ILE A 31 -3.45 -14.73 4.83
N THR A 32 -3.45 -13.39 4.70
CA THR A 32 -4.63 -12.57 4.34
C THR A 32 -4.78 -12.16 2.87
N ASP A 33 -4.24 -12.91 1.92
CA ASP A 33 -5.02 -13.11 0.69
C ASP A 33 -5.69 -14.47 0.85
N PRO A 34 -6.74 -14.58 1.70
CA PRO A 34 -7.34 -15.87 1.98
C PRO A 34 -7.92 -16.32 0.65
N ILE A 35 -7.34 -17.35 0.06
CA ILE A 35 -7.87 -17.96 -1.17
C ILE A 35 -7.82 -17.01 -2.39
N GLY A 36 -6.79 -16.16 -2.51
CA GLY A 36 -6.62 -15.37 -3.75
C GLY A 36 -7.70 -14.29 -3.98
N TYR A 37 -8.47 -13.90 -2.96
CA TYR A 37 -9.57 -12.95 -3.04
C TYR A 37 -9.19 -11.64 -3.76
N TYR A 38 -8.10 -10.99 -3.35
CA TYR A 38 -7.69 -9.74 -3.97
C TYR A 38 -7.18 -9.97 -5.39
N ARG A 39 -6.50 -11.09 -5.63
CA ARG A 39 -6.08 -11.50 -6.97
C ARG A 39 -7.27 -11.71 -7.91
N ALA A 40 -8.34 -12.33 -7.43
CA ALA A 40 -9.55 -12.62 -8.22
C ALA A 40 -10.35 -11.36 -8.58
N ARG A 41 -10.23 -10.30 -7.78
CA ARG A 41 -10.89 -9.00 -8.00
C ARG A 41 -10.14 -8.05 -8.93
N THR A 42 -9.01 -8.45 -9.51
CA THR A 42 -8.34 -7.63 -10.52
C THR A 42 -9.21 -7.58 -11.77
N GLU A 43 -9.46 -6.38 -12.29
CA GLU A 43 -10.38 -6.18 -13.42
C GLU A 43 -9.63 -6.09 -14.77
N SER A 44 -8.30 -6.08 -14.75
CA SER A 44 -7.47 -5.98 -15.95
C SER A 44 -6.17 -6.79 -15.87
N ARG A 45 -5.59 -7.13 -17.04
CA ARG A 45 -4.30 -7.82 -17.12
C ARG A 45 -3.16 -7.01 -16.48
N ILE A 46 -3.25 -5.68 -16.53
CA ILE A 46 -2.24 -4.79 -15.95
C ILE A 46 -2.34 -4.81 -14.42
N GLU A 47 -3.56 -4.78 -13.85
CA GLU A 47 -3.77 -4.96 -12.41
C GLU A 47 -3.27 -6.31 -11.94
N LEU A 48 -3.61 -7.40 -12.65
CA LEU A 48 -3.15 -8.75 -12.26
C LEU A 48 -1.63 -8.86 -12.24
N ARG A 49 -0.95 -8.32 -13.27
CA ARG A 49 0.52 -8.31 -13.33
C ARG A 49 1.13 -7.48 -12.19
N LEU A 50 0.58 -6.29 -11.94
CA LEU A 50 1.05 -5.42 -10.88
C LEU A 50 0.82 -6.02 -9.49
N TYR A 51 -0.37 -6.58 -9.25
CA TYR A 51 -0.71 -7.32 -8.05
C TYR A 51 0.32 -8.41 -7.75
N ASN A 52 0.54 -9.33 -8.72
CA ASN A 52 1.49 -10.41 -8.55
C ASN A 52 2.91 -9.89 -8.28
N ALA A 53 3.34 -8.81 -8.95
CA ALA A 53 4.66 -8.23 -8.77
C ALA A 53 4.86 -7.55 -7.41
N LEU A 54 3.80 -6.95 -6.84
CA LEU A 54 3.81 -6.32 -5.52
C LEU A 54 3.71 -7.37 -4.40
N VAL A 55 2.83 -8.36 -4.54
CA VAL A 55 2.74 -9.49 -3.60
C VAL A 55 4.05 -10.27 -3.54
N LYS A 56 4.68 -10.55 -4.69
CA LYS A 56 6.00 -11.21 -4.74
C LYS A 56 7.10 -10.43 -4.00
N ARG A 57 6.95 -9.11 -3.88
CA ARG A 57 7.87 -8.24 -3.12
C ARG A 57 7.51 -8.09 -1.64
N GLY A 58 6.49 -8.81 -1.17
CA GLY A 58 6.05 -8.80 0.23
C GLY A 58 5.24 -7.56 0.62
N TYR A 59 4.61 -6.88 -0.35
CA TYR A 59 3.66 -5.81 -0.03
C TYR A 59 2.29 -6.38 0.33
N ARG A 60 1.62 -5.71 1.27
CA ARG A 60 0.18 -5.88 1.48
C ARG A 60 -0.58 -5.15 0.38
N VAL A 61 -1.14 -5.92 -0.54
CA VAL A 61 -1.85 -5.40 -1.72
C VAL A 61 -3.35 -5.65 -1.56
N VAL A 62 -4.14 -4.60 -1.70
CA VAL A 62 -5.61 -4.68 -1.70
C VAL A 62 -6.12 -4.17 -3.03
N THR A 63 -6.83 -5.00 -3.77
CA THR A 63 -7.46 -4.60 -5.04
C THR A 63 -8.84 -4.01 -4.79
N GLN A 64 -9.25 -3.08 -5.65
CA GLN A 64 -10.59 -2.49 -5.64
C GLN A 64 -10.96 -1.90 -4.26
N TYR A 65 -10.00 -1.21 -3.64
CA TYR A 65 -10.11 -0.68 -2.28
C TYR A 65 -11.16 0.44 -2.21
N PRO A 66 -12.19 0.33 -1.34
CA PRO A 66 -13.22 1.34 -1.19
C PRO A 66 -12.66 2.61 -0.55
N CYS A 67 -12.88 3.77 -1.19
CA CYS A 67 -12.42 5.06 -0.70
C CYS A 67 -13.52 6.11 -0.91
N GLY A 68 -14.48 6.13 0.02
CA GLY A 68 -15.66 6.99 -0.05
C GLY A 68 -16.51 6.69 -1.28
N PRO A 69 -16.87 7.70 -2.10
CA PRO A 69 -17.64 7.49 -3.32
C PRO A 69 -16.81 6.87 -4.47
N TYR A 70 -15.52 6.64 -4.25
CA TYR A 70 -14.58 6.15 -5.26
C TYR A 70 -13.95 4.83 -4.82
N ARG A 71 -13.20 4.24 -5.76
CA ARG A 71 -12.45 3.01 -5.56
C ARG A 71 -11.05 3.17 -6.13
N ILE A 72 -10.08 2.58 -5.45
CA ILE A 72 -8.67 2.53 -5.86
C ILE A 72 -8.43 1.14 -6.47
N ASP A 73 -7.91 1.08 -7.70
CA ASP A 73 -7.67 -0.18 -8.41
C ASP A 73 -6.73 -1.10 -7.61
N ILE A 74 -5.57 -0.57 -7.19
CA ILE A 74 -4.64 -1.26 -6.31
C ILE A 74 -4.17 -0.33 -5.18
N ALA A 75 -4.44 -0.71 -3.94
CA ALA A 75 -3.98 0.01 -2.75
C ALA A 75 -2.84 -0.73 -2.07
N LEU A 76 -1.85 0.03 -1.59
CA LEU A 76 -0.91 -0.38 -0.54
C LEU A 76 -1.26 0.40 0.73
N PRO A 77 -2.17 -0.12 1.59
CA PRO A 77 -2.73 0.65 2.70
C PRO A 77 -1.68 1.12 3.71
N ASP A 78 -0.67 0.28 3.95
CA ASP A 78 0.43 0.56 4.89
C ASP A 78 1.27 1.78 4.48
N TYR A 79 1.22 2.14 3.19
CA TYR A 79 1.93 3.28 2.61
C TYR A 79 1.00 4.42 2.21
N ARG A 80 -0.31 4.27 2.44
CA ARG A 80 -1.35 5.17 1.89
C ARG A 80 -1.13 5.47 0.41
N LEU A 81 -0.77 4.44 -0.36
CA LEU A 81 -0.54 4.54 -1.79
C LEU A 81 -1.69 3.95 -2.57
N ALA A 82 -2.31 4.78 -3.40
CA ALA A 82 -3.28 4.40 -4.41
C ALA A 82 -2.55 4.24 -5.76
N ILE A 83 -2.67 3.08 -6.38
CA ILE A 83 -2.15 2.81 -7.71
C ILE A 83 -3.32 2.64 -8.67
N GLU A 84 -3.33 3.48 -9.69
CA GLU A 84 -4.37 3.52 -10.73
C GLU A 84 -3.80 2.91 -12.00
N CYS A 85 -4.39 1.81 -12.45
CA CYS A 85 -3.85 0.98 -13.52
C CYS A 85 -4.37 1.37 -14.91
N ASP A 86 -5.43 2.16 -14.96
CA ASP A 86 -6.13 2.49 -16.20
C ASP A 86 -5.74 3.89 -16.71
N GLY A 87 -4.94 3.95 -17.77
CA GLY A 87 -4.37 5.23 -18.20
C GLY A 87 -3.90 5.27 -19.64
N ARG A 88 -4.84 5.53 -20.57
CA ARG A 88 -4.72 6.51 -21.69
C ARG A 88 -5.89 6.48 -22.69
N LYS A 89 -6.65 5.38 -22.82
CA LYS A 89 -7.62 5.21 -23.92
C LYS A 89 -9.04 5.77 -23.70
N TYR A 90 -9.44 6.16 -22.48
CA TYR A 90 -10.86 6.38 -22.16
C TYR A 90 -11.27 7.76 -21.60
N HIS A 91 -10.43 8.80 -21.68
CA HIS A 91 -10.72 10.13 -21.10
C HIS A 91 -10.68 11.26 -22.11
N SER A 92 -11.42 11.11 -23.20
CA SER A 92 -11.50 12.12 -24.25
C SER A 92 -12.44 13.28 -23.86
N THR A 93 -13.49 13.04 -23.06
CA THR A 93 -14.49 14.07 -22.77
C THR A 93 -14.10 15.01 -21.61
N PRO A 94 -14.55 16.28 -21.63
CA PRO A 94 -14.36 17.20 -20.50
C PRO A 94 -14.94 16.71 -19.17
N GLU A 95 -16.05 15.97 -19.21
CA GLU A 95 -16.78 15.45 -18.06
C GLU A 95 -15.97 14.37 -17.35
N GLN A 96 -15.39 13.44 -18.12
CA GLN A 96 -14.47 12.41 -17.61
C GLN A 96 -13.24 13.04 -16.96
N LYS A 97 -12.64 14.05 -17.60
CA LYS A 97 -11.50 14.80 -17.03
C LYS A 97 -11.87 15.50 -15.72
N ARG A 98 -13.08 16.09 -15.63
CA ARG A 98 -13.59 16.70 -14.39
C ARG A 98 -13.84 15.67 -13.29
N HIS A 99 -14.39 14.51 -13.65
CA HIS A 99 -14.57 13.39 -12.72
C HIS A 99 -13.24 12.89 -12.16
N ASP A 100 -12.25 12.64 -13.02
CA ASP A 100 -10.91 12.21 -12.62
C ASP A 100 -10.24 13.23 -11.69
N ARG A 101 -10.35 14.53 -11.97
CA ARG A 101 -9.84 15.59 -11.08
C ARG A 101 -10.51 15.59 -9.71
N ARG A 102 -11.81 15.31 -9.63
CA ARG A 102 -12.54 15.20 -8.35
C ARG A 102 -12.08 13.99 -7.56
N LYS A 103 -11.95 12.83 -8.22
CA LYS A 103 -11.41 11.60 -7.63
C LYS A 103 -10.00 11.81 -7.05
N ASP A 104 -9.12 12.39 -7.86
CA ASP A 104 -7.74 12.73 -7.47
C ASP A 104 -7.66 13.64 -6.25
N ARG A 105 -8.52 14.68 -6.20
CA ARG A 105 -8.59 15.59 -5.06
C ARG A 105 -9.12 14.88 -3.82
N TYR A 106 -10.12 14.00 -3.99
CA TYR A 106 -10.69 13.23 -2.90
C TYR A 106 -9.64 12.30 -2.26
N PHE A 107 -8.90 11.54 -3.06
CA PHE A 107 -7.83 10.67 -2.56
C PHE A 107 -6.77 11.43 -1.78
N ARG A 108 -6.26 12.53 -2.34
CA ARG A 108 -5.26 13.37 -1.65
C ARG A 108 -5.80 13.96 -0.34
N LYS A 109 -7.03 14.46 -0.33
CA LYS A 109 -7.70 14.97 0.88
C LYS A 109 -7.82 13.89 1.97
N ASN A 110 -7.97 12.64 1.57
CA ASN A 110 -8.04 11.48 2.49
C ASN A 110 -6.67 10.83 2.75
N GLY A 111 -5.58 11.54 2.50
CA GLY A 111 -4.22 11.12 2.87
C GLY A 111 -3.57 10.12 1.90
N TRP A 112 -4.17 9.86 0.74
CA TRP A 112 -3.60 8.94 -0.25
C TRP A 112 -2.63 9.66 -1.19
N SER A 113 -1.43 9.10 -1.32
CA SER A 113 -0.56 9.34 -2.47
C SER A 113 -1.08 8.56 -3.67
N ILE A 114 -1.05 9.15 -4.87
CA ILE A 114 -1.57 8.50 -6.08
C ILE A 114 -0.41 8.24 -7.03
N TYR A 115 -0.30 7.01 -7.50
CA TYR A 115 0.64 6.58 -8.54
C TYR A 115 -0.16 6.08 -9.75
N GLY A 116 0.00 6.73 -10.90
CA GLY A 116 -0.82 6.47 -12.09
C GLY A 116 -1.42 7.76 -12.68
N ARG A 117 -2.21 7.61 -13.76
CA ARG A 117 -2.96 8.59 -14.62
C ARG A 117 -2.28 9.93 -15.00
N ARG A 118 -1.71 10.67 -14.04
CA ARG A 118 -0.81 11.81 -14.19
C ARG A 118 0.01 11.86 -12.91
N ALA A 119 1.22 11.32 -12.90
CA ALA A 119 2.15 11.63 -11.81
C ALA A 119 2.53 13.12 -11.94
N SER A 120 1.67 14.02 -11.46
CA SER A 120 2.14 15.34 -11.05
C SER A 120 3.20 15.10 -10.01
N LYS A 121 4.35 15.75 -10.20
CA LYS A 121 5.63 15.56 -9.52
C LYS A 121 5.56 15.82 -8.00
N SER A 122 4.73 15.12 -7.25
CA SER A 122 4.93 14.98 -5.80
C SER A 122 6.02 13.93 -5.59
N THR A 123 7.25 14.34 -5.88
CA THR A 123 8.52 13.61 -5.86
C THR A 123 8.78 12.87 -4.53
N VAL A 124 8.05 13.22 -3.47
CA VAL A 124 8.19 12.66 -2.12
C VAL A 124 7.81 11.16 -2.06
N SER A 125 6.89 10.67 -2.90
CA SER A 125 6.41 9.28 -2.80
C SER A 125 7.22 8.28 -3.63
N TYR A 126 7.78 8.67 -4.78
CA TYR A 126 8.68 7.79 -5.56
C TYR A 126 9.98 7.51 -4.82
N GLN A 127 10.57 8.52 -4.16
CA GLN A 127 11.77 8.33 -3.35
C GLN A 127 11.52 7.47 -2.11
N ARG A 128 10.30 7.48 -1.56
CA ARG A 128 9.93 6.65 -0.40
C ARG A 128 9.62 5.20 -0.82
N LEU A 129 8.99 5.00 -1.98
CA LEU A 129 8.81 3.68 -2.60
C LEU A 129 10.12 3.07 -3.07
N SER A 130 10.99 3.80 -3.78
CA SER A 130 12.28 3.29 -4.26
C SER A 130 13.24 2.93 -3.12
N ARG A 131 13.28 3.71 -2.03
CA ARG A 131 14.03 3.36 -0.82
C ARG A 131 13.46 2.12 -0.11
N GLY A 132 12.14 1.97 -0.06
CA GLY A 132 11.49 0.77 0.51
C GLY A 132 11.60 -0.49 -0.38
N LEU A 133 11.60 -0.33 -1.70
CA LEU A 133 11.72 -1.40 -2.71
C LEU A 133 13.15 -1.92 -2.83
N ASN A 134 14.16 -1.04 -2.77
CA ASN A 134 15.56 -1.43 -2.90
C ASN A 134 16.16 -1.96 -1.58
N GLY A 135 15.58 -1.64 -0.42
CA GLY A 135 16.10 -2.05 0.89
C GLY A 135 15.85 -3.51 1.30
N LYS A 136 15.11 -4.31 0.51
CA LYS A 136 14.78 -5.72 0.82
C LYS A 136 15.39 -6.74 -0.15
N SER A 137 16.20 -6.31 -1.12
CA SER A 137 16.85 -7.20 -2.11
C SER A 137 18.31 -7.52 -1.80
N SER A 138 18.87 -6.96 -0.72
CA SER A 138 20.28 -7.14 -0.36
C SER A 138 20.42 -7.32 1.16
N ARG A 139 20.08 -8.50 1.65
CA ARG A 139 20.56 -9.09 2.91
C ARG A 139 20.09 -10.53 2.99
#